data_AF-A0A6G8CI49-F1
#
_entry.id   AF-A0A6G8CI49-F1
#
_cell.length_a   1.000
_cell.length_b   1.000
_cell.length_c   1.000
_cell.angle_alpha   90.00
_cell.angle_beta   90.00
_cell.angle_gamma   90.00
#
_symmetry.space_group_name_H-M   'P 1'
#
loop_
_entity.id
_entity.type
_entity.pdbx_description
1 polymer ?
#
loop_
_entity_poly.entity_id
_entity_poly.type
_entity_poly.pdbx_seq_one_letter_code
_entity_poly.pdbx_strand_id
1 'polypeptide(L)' 'MEHTDTIHPDMISEFTHTEEFALKMKAWSFLRAKRFGMTVAKVEALFGITNDVAMQYEREWAEVHNYVYA' A
#
# COMPACT_ATOMS: atom_id res chain seq x y z
N MET A 1 8.40 -11.12 -30.80
CA MET A 1 7.01 -11.28 -30.32
C MET A 1 7.01 -10.83 -28.88
N GLU A 2 6.36 -9.71 -28.60
CA GLU A 2 6.17 -9.21 -27.24
C GLU A 2 5.43 -10.28 -26.44
N HIS A 3 6.04 -10.74 -25.34
CA HIS A 3 5.33 -11.54 -24.36
C HIS A 3 4.43 -10.53 -23.62
N THR A 4 3.19 -10.39 -24.05
CA THR A 4 2.17 -9.79 -23.20
C THR A 4 1.95 -10.79 -22.08
N ASP A 5 2.72 -10.63 -21.00
CA ASP A 5 2.52 -11.36 -19.75
C ASP A 5 1.08 -11.08 -19.31
N THR A 6 0.21 -12.02 -19.65
CA THR A 6 -1.18 -11.97 -19.26
C THR A 6 -1.15 -12.10 -17.76
N ILE A 7 -1.53 -11.04 -17.04
CA ILE A 7 -1.65 -11.10 -15.58
C ILE A 7 -2.78 -12.09 -15.30
N HIS A 8 -2.41 -13.34 -15.05
CA HIS A 8 -3.34 -14.40 -14.73
C HIS A 8 -4.00 -14.08 -13.37
N PRO A 9 -5.33 -14.25 -13.20
CA PRO A 9 -6.05 -13.95 -11.95
C PRO A 9 -5.45 -14.61 -10.71
N ASP A 10 -4.80 -15.74 -10.89
CA ASP A 10 -4.03 -16.52 -9.94
C ASP A 10 -2.78 -15.78 -9.44
N MET A 11 -2.09 -14.99 -10.27
CA MET A 11 -1.00 -14.10 -9.80
C MET A 11 -1.52 -12.93 -8.95
N ILE A 12 -2.72 -12.42 -9.26
CA ILE A 12 -3.38 -11.40 -8.42
C ILE A 12 -3.82 -12.04 -7.09
N SER A 13 -4.30 -13.28 -7.13
CA SER A 13 -4.65 -14.05 -5.94
C SER A 13 -3.43 -14.28 -5.05
N GLU A 14 -2.29 -14.73 -5.58
CA GLU A 14 -1.10 -14.95 -4.75
C GLU A 14 -0.52 -13.64 -4.18
N PHE A 15 -0.52 -12.57 -4.96
CA PHE A 15 -0.01 -11.26 -4.52
C PHE A 15 -0.84 -10.65 -3.38
N THR A 16 -2.17 -10.76 -3.45
CA THR A 16 -3.10 -10.15 -2.46
C THR A 16 -3.10 -10.84 -1.09
N HIS A 17 -2.53 -12.05 -0.98
CA HIS A 17 -2.42 -12.79 0.28
C HIS A 17 -1.03 -12.70 0.92
N THR A 18 -0.13 -11.87 0.36
CA THR A 18 1.19 -11.64 0.95
C THR A 18 1.13 -10.71 2.16
N GLU A 19 2.05 -10.92 3.11
CA GLU A 19 2.24 -10.00 4.24
C GLU A 19 2.58 -8.58 3.76
N GLU A 20 3.32 -8.47 2.66
CA GLU A 20 3.67 -7.20 2.03
C GLU A 20 2.43 -6.44 1.53
N PHE A 21 1.51 -7.12 0.84
CA PHE A 21 0.25 -6.51 0.40
C PHE A 21 -0.60 -6.05 1.58
N ALA A 22 -0.70 -6.87 2.63
CA ALA A 22 -1.41 -6.50 3.85
C ALA A 22 -0.81 -5.24 4.52
N LEU A 23 0.52 -5.13 4.55
CA LEU A 23 1.23 -3.94 5.06
C LEU A 23 0.94 -2.69 4.20
N LYS A 24 0.98 -2.81 2.88
CA LYS A 24 0.64 -1.71 1.95
C LYS A 24 -0.80 -1.23 2.16
N MET A 25 -1.76 -2.13 2.33
CA MET A 25 -3.16 -1.78 2.59
C MET A 25 -3.36 -1.11 3.95
N LYS A 26 -2.63 -1.54 4.99
CA LYS A 26 -2.61 -0.89 6.31
C LYS A 26 -2.06 0.53 6.22
N ALA A 27 -0.92 0.73 5.54
CA ALA A 27 -0.31 2.04 5.34
C ALA A 27 -1.25 3.02 4.60
N TRP A 28 -1.90 2.56 3.53
CA TRP A 28 -2.86 3.34 2.76
C TRP A 28 -4.09 3.75 3.58
N SER A 29 -4.60 2.84 4.42
CA SER A 29 -5.73 3.09 5.33
C SER A 29 -5.36 4.05 6.47
N PHE A 30 -4.14 3.90 7.01
CA PHE A 30 -3.56 4.77 8.04
C PHE A 30 -3.54 6.24 7.59
N LEU A 31 -3.02 6.52 6.39
CA LEU A 31 -2.89 7.88 5.87
C LEU A 31 -4.26 8.53 5.62
N ARG A 32 -5.26 7.75 5.20
CA ARG A 32 -6.65 8.24 5.09
C ARG A 32 -7.26 8.55 6.44
N ALA A 33 -7.08 7.68 7.43
CA ALA A 33 -7.59 7.93 8.79
C ALA A 33 -7.06 9.26 9.36
N LYS A 34 -5.78 9.59 9.11
CA LYS A 34 -5.22 10.90 9.44
C LYS A 34 -5.91 12.06 8.69
N ARG A 35 -6.23 11.89 7.40
CA ARG A 35 -6.96 12.92 6.63
C ARG A 35 -8.36 13.20 7.17
N PHE A 36 -8.99 12.22 7.84
CA PHE A 36 -10.27 12.40 8.53
C PHE A 36 -10.14 12.97 9.96
N GLY A 37 -8.96 13.44 10.35
CA GLY A 37 -8.73 14.12 11.63
C GLY A 37 -8.43 13.21 12.81
N MET A 38 -8.18 11.91 12.58
CA MET A 38 -7.71 11.04 13.66
C MET A 38 -6.26 11.38 14.05
N THR A 39 -5.97 11.35 15.36
CA THR A 39 -4.62 11.59 15.87
C THR A 39 -3.69 10.43 15.50
N VAL A 40 -2.40 10.73 15.29
CA VAL A 40 -1.39 9.73 14.93
C VAL A 40 -1.39 8.54 15.90
N ALA A 41 -1.34 8.80 17.22
CA ALA A 41 -1.35 7.76 18.23
C ALA A 41 -2.56 6.81 18.15
N LYS A 42 -3.76 7.34 17.84
CA LYS A 42 -4.97 6.52 17.69
C LYS A 42 -4.91 5.65 16.44
N VAL A 43 -4.37 6.19 15.35
CA VAL A 43 -4.23 5.48 14.08
C VAL A 43 -3.14 4.39 14.20
N GLU A 44 -2.02 4.68 14.87
CA GLU A 44 -0.97 3.69 15.16
C GLU A 44 -1.49 2.50 15.97
N ALA A 45 -2.28 2.77 17.02
CA ALA A 45 -2.92 1.73 17.80
C ALA A 45 -3.92 0.89 16.99
N LEU A 46 -4.66 1.50 16.06
CA LEU A 46 -5.67 0.82 15.26
C LEU A 46 -5.07 -0.10 14.19
N PHE A 47 -3.99 0.33 13.54
CA PHE A 47 -3.41 -0.39 12.40
C PHE A 47 -2.16 -1.21 12.76
N GLY A 48 -1.58 -1.00 13.95
CA GLY A 48 -0.40 -1.73 14.41
C GLY A 48 0.86 -1.42 13.61
N ILE A 49 0.93 -0.24 13.00
CA ILE A 49 2.09 0.27 12.25
C ILE A 49 2.34 1.73 12.65
N THR A 50 3.58 2.19 12.53
CA THR A 50 3.95 3.58 12.84
C THR A 50 3.65 4.52 11.68
N ASN A 51 3.58 5.82 11.98
CA ASN A 51 3.47 6.85 10.94
C ASN A 51 4.62 6.77 9.91
N ASP A 52 5.84 6.48 10.34
CA ASP A 52 7.00 6.43 9.45
C ASP A 52 6.92 5.28 8.46
N VAL A 53 6.45 4.11 8.91
CA VAL A 53 6.17 2.97 8.03
C VAL A 53 5.09 3.34 7.01
N ALA A 54 4.03 4.02 7.43
CA ALA A 54 2.98 4.44 6.52
C ALA A 54 3.49 5.42 5.44
N MET A 55 4.32 6.40 5.82
CA MET A 55 4.94 7.37 4.91
C MET A 55 5.96 6.72 3.96
N GLN A 56 6.68 5.69 4.40
CA GLN A 56 7.59 4.95 3.53
C GLN A 56 6.82 4.31 2.38
N TYR A 57 5.74 3.57 2.68
CA TYR A 57 4.92 2.95 1.64
C TYR A 57 4.22 3.97 0.75
N GLU A 58 3.86 5.17 1.24
CA GLU A 58 3.33 6.24 0.38
C GLU A 58 4.34 6.67 -0.70
N ARG A 59 5.64 6.76 -0.35
CA ARG A 59 6.70 7.09 -1.30
C ARG A 59 6.92 5.99 -2.33
N GLU A 60 6.98 4.73 -1.89
CA GLU A 60 7.10 3.58 -2.80
C GLU A 60 5.93 3.54 -3.80
N TRP A 61 4.71 3.83 -3.35
CA TRP A 61 3.54 3.94 -4.23
C TRP A 61 3.62 5.13 -5.20
N ALA A 62 4.15 6.28 -4.76
CA ALA A 62 4.33 7.44 -5.63
C ALA A 62 5.37 7.17 -6.73
N GLU A 63 6.43 6.44 -6.44
CA GLU A 63 7.44 6.01 -7.41
C GLU A 63 6.84 5.08 -8.48
N VAL A 64 6.03 4.10 -8.06
CA VAL A 64 5.33 3.20 -8.99
C VAL A 64 4.29 3.96 -9.83
N HIS A 65 3.50 4.84 -9.22
CA HIS A 65 2.51 5.64 -9.95
C HIS A 65 3.18 6.56 -10.97
N ASN A 66 4.30 7.19 -10.63
CA ASN A 66 5.07 7.99 -11.58
C ASN A 66 5.66 7.13 -12.71
N TYR A 67 6.14 5.92 -12.42
CA TYR A 67 6.66 5.01 -13.45
C TYR A 67 5.57 4.53 -14.42
N VAL A 68 4.35 4.31 -13.95
CA VAL A 68 3.23 3.79 -14.76
C VAL A 68 2.55 4.88 -15.61
N TYR A 69 2.53 6.13 -15.13
CA TYR A 69 1.79 7.24 -15.74
C TYR A 69 2.66 8.38 -16.29
N ALA A 70 3.99 8.25 -16.31
CA ALA A 70 4.91 9.15 -17.02
C ALA A 70 5.14 8.69 -18.47
#